data_AF-A0A7S2KWT9-F1
#
_entry.id   AF-A0A7S2KWT9-F1
#
_cell.length_a   1.000
_cell.length_b   1.000
_cell.length_c   1.000
_cell.angle_alpha   90.00
_cell.angle_beta   90.00
_cell.angle_gamma   90.00
#
_symmetry.space_group_name_H-M   'P 1'
#
loop_
_entity.id
_entity.type
_entity.pdbx_description
1 polymer ?
#
loop_
_entity_poly.entity_id
_entity_poly.type
_entity_poly.pdbx_seq_one_letter_code
_entity_poly.pdbx_strand_id
1 'polypeptide(L)'
;DAWLAGLPPDELLPGELALREAVLTWIKRWPEARPPSRPAGSPPVLSDSGQDPEIRRCRAALLPAKVKLIDWIERRIGGEVELRTLPNGQSEIYLRGSAPPEERRGRKDGAGSPEEKEKFFAGLPEDDFLEAEESLRAAILDFLENWSGAGTPTLGDAASDELLGKARRALLPKGCPVSLRDWIDRRIGGEIETRAER
;
A
#
# COMPACT_ATOMS: atom_id res chain seq x y z
N ASP A 1 25.25 -3.99 -8.76
CA ASP A 1 25.92 -4.50 -9.96
C ASP A 1 27.25 -3.85 -10.25
N ALA A 2 28.28 -4.66 -10.52
CA ALA A 2 29.60 -4.20 -10.94
C ALA A 2 29.58 -3.42 -12.27
N TRP A 3 28.63 -3.73 -13.16
CA TRP A 3 28.44 -2.97 -14.40
C TRP A 3 28.02 -1.52 -14.15
N LEU A 4 27.03 -1.29 -13.28
CA LEU A 4 26.58 0.08 -12.92
C LEU A 4 27.69 0.89 -12.25
N ALA A 5 28.56 0.25 -11.46
CA ALA A 5 29.68 0.90 -10.81
C ALA A 5 30.80 1.34 -11.77
N GLY A 6 30.86 0.75 -12.97
CA GLY A 6 31.84 1.10 -14.00
C GLY A 6 31.43 2.26 -14.92
N LEU A 7 30.22 2.82 -14.75
CA LEU A 7 29.73 3.93 -15.57
C LEU A 7 30.21 5.28 -15.01
N PRO A 8 30.43 6.30 -15.87
CA PRO A 8 30.77 7.65 -15.42
C PRO A 8 29.68 8.22 -14.52
N PRO A 9 30.00 8.72 -13.31
CA PRO A 9 28.97 9.14 -12.34
C PRO A 9 28.19 10.37 -12.81
N ASP A 10 28.85 11.31 -13.50
CA ASP A 10 28.30 12.62 -13.83
C ASP A 10 27.84 12.77 -15.29
N GLU A 11 27.91 11.70 -16.07
CA GLU A 11 27.54 11.72 -17.49
C GLU A 11 26.74 10.47 -17.87
N LEU A 12 25.67 10.68 -18.64
CA LEU A 12 24.90 9.60 -19.26
C LEU A 12 25.45 9.30 -20.65
N LEU A 13 25.79 8.04 -20.90
CA LEU A 13 26.19 7.60 -22.23
C LEU A 13 25.02 7.72 -23.23
N PRO A 14 25.28 7.73 -24.56
CA PRO A 14 24.21 7.85 -25.56
C PRO A 14 23.07 6.82 -25.41
N GLY A 15 23.39 5.58 -25.07
CA GLY A 15 22.38 4.55 -24.80
C GLY A 15 21.59 4.80 -23.50
N GLU A 16 22.22 5.41 -22.50
CA GLU A 16 21.56 5.83 -21.26
C GLU A 16 20.63 7.01 -21.49
N LEU A 17 21.03 7.98 -22.31
CA LEU A 17 20.17 9.08 -22.74
C LEU A 17 18.92 8.58 -23.47
N ALA A 18 19.09 7.63 -24.39
CA ALA A 18 17.95 7.02 -25.08
C ALA A 18 17.00 6.28 -24.12
N LEU A 19 17.53 5.52 -23.16
CA LEU A 19 16.69 4.86 -22.15
C LEU A 19 16.01 5.87 -21.21
N ARG A 20 16.73 6.90 -20.78
CA ARG A 20 16.18 8.00 -19.97
C ARG A 20 15.01 8.67 -20.68
N GLU A 21 15.20 9.08 -21.93
CA GLU A 21 14.17 9.75 -22.71
C GLU A 21 12.93 8.86 -22.91
N ALA A 22 13.14 7.57 -23.16
CA ALA A 22 12.05 6.59 -23.25
C ALA A 22 11.25 6.51 -21.95
N VAL A 23 11.93 6.40 -20.79
CA VAL A 23 11.28 6.35 -19.47
C VAL A 23 10.50 7.63 -19.18
N LEU A 24 11.11 8.81 -19.38
CA LEU A 24 10.46 10.09 -19.12
C LEU A 24 9.24 10.32 -20.04
N THR A 25 9.38 9.97 -21.32
CA THR A 25 8.28 10.09 -22.30
C THR A 25 7.13 9.16 -21.94
N TRP A 26 7.42 7.93 -21.55
CA TRP A 26 6.42 6.96 -21.12
C TRP A 26 5.65 7.42 -19.87
N ILE A 27 6.34 7.93 -18.85
CA ILE A 27 5.68 8.48 -17.63
C ILE A 27 4.74 9.64 -18.02
N LYS A 28 5.20 10.56 -18.88
CA LYS A 28 4.40 11.71 -19.32
C LYS A 28 3.16 11.32 -20.12
N ARG A 29 3.25 10.26 -20.93
CA ARG A 29 2.13 9.76 -21.75
C ARG A 29 1.16 8.88 -20.97
N TRP A 30 1.54 8.40 -19.79
CA TRP A 30 0.72 7.49 -18.99
C TRP A 30 -0.73 7.94 -18.79
N PRO A 31 -1.05 9.21 -18.47
CA PRO A 31 -2.45 9.62 -18.27
C PRO A 31 -3.36 9.34 -19.47
N GLU A 32 -2.81 9.39 -20.69
CA GLU A 32 -3.51 9.22 -21.96
C GLU A 32 -3.42 7.79 -22.50
N ALA A 33 -2.26 7.15 -22.33
CA ALA A 33 -1.94 5.81 -22.86
C ALA A 33 -2.06 4.68 -21.83
N ARG A 34 -2.66 4.96 -20.66
CA ARG A 34 -2.85 3.98 -19.58
C ARG A 34 -3.62 2.75 -20.09
N PRO A 35 -3.15 1.52 -19.80
CA PRO A 35 -3.90 0.30 -20.13
C PRO A 35 -5.29 0.29 -19.47
N PRO A 36 -6.31 -0.30 -20.12
CA PRO A 36 -7.67 -0.37 -19.57
C PRO A 36 -7.76 -1.23 -18.29
N SER A 37 -6.76 -2.10 -18.03
CA SER A 37 -6.64 -2.86 -16.80
C SER A 37 -6.28 -2.02 -15.56
N ARG A 38 -5.88 -0.76 -15.76
CA ARG A 38 -5.45 0.15 -14.70
C ARG A 38 -6.53 1.19 -14.39
N PRO A 39 -6.88 1.42 -13.10
CA PRO A 39 -7.91 2.38 -12.72
C PRO A 39 -7.65 3.80 -13.22
N ALA A 40 -8.73 4.56 -13.44
CA ALA A 40 -8.63 5.96 -13.80
C ALA A 40 -7.83 6.77 -12.77
N GLY A 41 -6.81 7.51 -13.25
CA GLY A 41 -5.93 8.29 -12.39
C GLY A 41 -4.98 7.46 -11.52
N SER A 42 -4.81 6.15 -11.79
CA SER A 42 -3.76 5.38 -11.13
C SER A 42 -2.39 5.78 -11.70
N PRO A 43 -1.35 5.91 -10.87
CA PRO A 43 0.01 6.09 -11.35
C PRO A 43 0.49 4.84 -12.10
N PRO A 44 1.52 4.97 -12.96
CA PRO A 44 2.20 3.81 -13.51
C PRO A 44 2.97 3.08 -12.41
N VAL A 45 3.06 1.75 -12.51
CA VAL A 45 4.07 0.98 -11.78
C VAL A 45 5.16 0.51 -12.72
N LEU A 46 6.37 0.31 -12.21
CA LEU A 46 7.54 -0.04 -13.00
C LEU A 46 7.33 -1.30 -13.86
N SER A 47 6.53 -2.27 -13.42
CA SER A 47 6.22 -3.45 -14.23
C SER A 47 5.44 -3.13 -15.51
N ASP A 48 4.66 -2.04 -15.53
CA ASP A 48 3.92 -1.59 -16.71
C ASP A 48 4.87 -1.12 -17.83
N SER A 49 6.06 -0.61 -17.47
CA SER A 49 7.07 -0.18 -18.44
C SER A 49 7.63 -1.34 -19.27
N GLY A 50 7.50 -2.57 -18.76
CA GLY A 50 7.85 -3.79 -19.49
C GLY A 50 6.98 -4.05 -20.73
N GLN A 51 5.85 -3.37 -20.89
CA GLN A 51 5.01 -3.44 -22.08
C GLN A 51 5.33 -2.34 -23.10
N ASP A 52 6.06 -1.30 -22.71
CA ASP A 52 6.40 -0.21 -23.61
C ASP A 52 7.51 -0.64 -24.61
N PRO A 53 7.26 -0.57 -25.92
CA PRO A 53 8.20 -1.09 -26.92
C PRO A 53 9.53 -0.32 -26.95
N GLU A 54 9.50 0.99 -26.67
CA GLU A 54 10.67 1.84 -26.72
C GLU A 54 11.57 1.60 -25.50
N ILE A 55 10.98 1.49 -24.30
CA ILE A 55 11.70 1.11 -23.09
C ILE A 55 12.31 -0.28 -23.26
N ARG A 56 11.57 -1.27 -23.81
CA ARG A 56 12.11 -2.61 -24.06
C ARG A 56 13.31 -2.58 -25.00
N ARG A 57 13.22 -1.81 -26.10
CA ARG A 57 14.30 -1.64 -27.08
C ARG A 57 15.55 -1.05 -26.43
N CYS A 58 15.42 0.10 -25.77
CA CYS A 58 16.53 0.77 -25.11
C CYS A 58 17.13 -0.08 -23.98
N ARG A 59 16.28 -0.76 -23.19
CA ARG A 59 16.73 -1.67 -22.13
C ARG A 59 17.57 -2.82 -22.68
N ALA A 60 17.13 -3.45 -23.77
CA ALA A 60 17.84 -4.56 -24.39
C ALA A 60 19.17 -4.12 -25.04
N ALA A 61 19.23 -2.89 -25.56
CA ALA A 61 20.45 -2.33 -26.15
C ALA A 61 21.50 -1.91 -25.11
N LEU A 62 21.06 -1.46 -23.93
CA LEU A 62 21.93 -0.87 -22.92
C LEU A 62 22.23 -1.80 -21.74
N LEU A 63 21.20 -2.39 -21.12
CA LEU A 63 21.35 -3.05 -19.82
C LEU A 63 21.74 -4.53 -19.99
N PRO A 64 22.80 -5.00 -19.33
CA PRO A 64 23.07 -6.44 -19.22
C PRO A 64 21.89 -7.16 -18.56
N ALA A 65 21.66 -8.43 -18.92
CA ALA A 65 20.49 -9.20 -18.44
C ALA A 65 20.34 -9.29 -16.91
N LYS A 66 21.43 -9.16 -16.16
CA LYS A 66 21.43 -9.20 -14.68
C LYS A 66 21.11 -7.85 -14.04
N VAL A 67 21.24 -6.76 -14.77
CA VAL A 67 21.00 -5.40 -14.27
C VAL A 67 19.52 -5.09 -14.40
N LYS A 68 18.85 -4.82 -13.27
CA LYS A 68 17.44 -4.48 -13.29
C LYS A 68 17.24 -3.02 -13.66
N LEU A 69 16.11 -2.74 -14.32
CA LEU A 69 15.74 -1.38 -14.67
C LEU A 69 15.57 -0.48 -13.43
N ILE A 70 15.05 -1.02 -12.32
CA ILE A 70 14.94 -0.29 -11.04
C ILE A 70 16.29 0.25 -10.57
N ASP A 71 17.31 -0.61 -10.53
CA ASP A 71 18.65 -0.27 -10.05
C ASP A 71 19.31 0.80 -10.95
N TRP A 72 19.06 0.74 -12.26
CA TRP A 72 19.54 1.76 -13.20
C TRP A 72 18.80 3.08 -13.02
N ILE A 73 17.47 3.07 -12.86
CA ILE A 73 16.67 4.29 -12.64
C ILE A 73 17.16 5.02 -11.39
N GLU A 74 17.25 4.34 -10.26
CA GLU A 74 17.63 4.95 -8.98
C GLU A 74 19.03 5.56 -9.02
N ARG A 75 19.99 4.87 -9.66
CA ARG A 75 21.39 5.32 -9.72
C ARG A 75 21.67 6.38 -10.77
N ARG A 76 20.97 6.36 -11.90
CA ARG A 76 21.35 7.14 -13.09
C ARG A 76 20.42 8.30 -13.36
N ILE A 77 19.12 8.12 -13.10
CA ILE A 77 18.11 9.16 -13.32
C ILE A 77 17.24 9.40 -12.07
N GLY A 78 17.73 9.02 -10.89
CA GLY A 78 17.06 9.23 -9.61
C GLY A 78 16.82 10.72 -9.31
N GLY A 79 17.59 11.63 -9.91
CA GLY A 79 17.34 13.08 -9.81
C GLY A 79 16.07 13.54 -10.55
N GLU A 80 15.58 12.77 -11.52
CA GLU A 80 14.45 13.14 -12.38
C GLU A 80 13.24 12.24 -12.18
N VAL A 81 13.48 11.00 -11.76
CA VAL A 81 12.48 9.97 -11.52
C VAL A 81 12.55 9.55 -10.07
N GLU A 82 11.39 9.45 -9.44
CA GLU A 82 11.26 8.87 -8.10
C GLU A 82 10.47 7.55 -8.18
N LEU A 83 10.93 6.57 -7.41
CA LEU A 83 10.28 5.28 -7.24
C LEU A 83 9.75 5.17 -5.83
N ARG A 84 8.50 4.73 -5.69
CA ARG A 84 7.87 4.46 -4.39
C ARG A 84 7.51 2.99 -4.32
N THR A 85 8.19 2.25 -3.44
CA THR A 85 7.89 0.83 -3.22
C THR A 85 6.57 0.69 -2.47
N LEU A 86 5.65 -0.07 -3.06
CA LEU A 86 4.36 -0.40 -2.49
C LEU A 86 4.49 -1.62 -1.56
N PRO A 87 3.55 -1.81 -0.60
CA PRO A 87 3.53 -2.97 0.29
C PRO A 87 3.47 -4.33 -0.42
N ASN A 88 3.00 -4.37 -1.68
CA ASN A 88 2.95 -5.58 -2.50
C ASN A 88 4.28 -5.86 -3.25
N GLY A 89 5.34 -5.08 -2.99
CA GLY A 89 6.64 -5.20 -3.66
C GLY A 89 6.71 -4.58 -5.05
N GLN A 90 5.62 -4.04 -5.60
CA GLN A 90 5.67 -3.23 -6.82
C GLN A 90 6.25 -1.86 -6.52
N SER A 91 6.72 -1.14 -7.55
CA SER A 91 7.20 0.24 -7.40
C SER A 91 6.39 1.16 -8.30
N GLU A 92 5.70 2.13 -7.71
CA GLU A 92 5.14 3.26 -8.46
C GLU A 92 6.29 4.12 -8.97
N ILE A 93 6.10 4.72 -10.15
CA ILE A 93 7.11 5.52 -10.82
C ILE A 93 6.54 6.89 -11.19
N TYR A 94 7.27 7.95 -10.83
CA TYR A 94 6.85 9.32 -11.03
C TYR A 94 8.00 10.18 -11.56
N LEU A 95 7.66 11.30 -12.19
CA LEU A 95 8.61 12.41 -12.29
C LEU A 95 8.82 12.97 -10.89
N ARG A 96 10.07 13.26 -10.52
CA ARG A 96 10.38 13.79 -9.19
C ARG A 96 9.57 15.05 -8.89
N GLY A 97 8.86 15.06 -7.77
CA GLY A 97 8.02 16.18 -7.34
C GLY A 97 6.60 16.17 -7.93
N SER A 98 6.27 15.18 -8.75
CA SER A 98 4.92 14.95 -9.26
C SER A 98 4.15 13.89 -8.47
N ALA A 99 4.83 13.12 -7.60
CA ALA A 99 4.16 12.14 -6.76
C ALA A 99 3.15 12.82 -5.82
N PRO A 100 1.93 12.28 -5.69
CA PRO A 100 1.00 12.74 -4.68
C PRO A 100 1.62 12.63 -3.28
N PRO A 101 1.30 13.57 -2.35
CA PRO A 101 1.69 13.46 -0.96
C PRO A 101 1.38 12.06 -0.43
N GLU A 102 2.35 11.45 0.23
CA GLU A 102 2.32 10.06 0.69
C GLU A 102 1.12 9.76 1.62
N GLU A 103 0.57 10.81 2.24
CA GLU A 103 -0.48 10.77 3.26
C GLU A 103 -1.82 10.19 2.81
N ARG A 104 -2.11 10.04 1.52
CA ARG A 104 -3.50 9.77 1.06
C ARG A 104 -3.77 8.40 0.44
N ARG A 105 -2.78 7.56 0.18
CA ARG A 105 -3.02 6.28 -0.51
C ARG A 105 -2.14 5.15 0.02
N GLY A 106 -2.55 4.58 1.15
CA GLY A 106 -1.87 3.37 1.66
C GLY A 106 -2.11 2.99 3.10
N ARG A 107 -2.87 3.75 3.91
CA ARG A 107 -3.21 3.26 5.25
C ARG A 107 -4.07 2.01 5.13
N LYS A 108 -3.48 0.86 5.48
CA LYS A 108 -4.25 -0.29 5.95
C LYS A 108 -5.13 0.20 7.12
N ASP A 109 -6.36 -0.28 7.20
CA ASP A 109 -7.24 0.03 8.33
C ASP A 109 -6.47 -0.24 9.64
N GLY A 110 -6.41 0.75 10.54
CA GLY A 110 -5.65 0.63 11.78
C GLY A 110 -4.15 0.96 11.73
N ALA A 111 -3.65 1.49 10.62
CA ALA A 111 -2.28 1.99 10.48
C ALA A 111 -2.15 3.49 10.85
N GLY A 112 -3.03 4.00 11.72
CA GLY A 112 -2.89 5.34 12.30
C GLY A 112 -1.62 5.45 13.16
N SER A 113 -1.05 6.64 13.24
CA SER A 113 -0.02 6.93 14.24
C SER A 113 -0.61 6.80 15.65
N PRO A 114 0.22 6.59 16.70
CA PRO A 114 -0.27 6.53 18.08
C PRO A 114 -1.12 7.75 18.46
N GLU A 115 -0.73 8.95 18.04
CA GLU A 115 -1.47 10.18 18.31
C GLU A 115 -2.87 10.17 17.68
N GLU A 116 -3.00 9.69 16.45
CA GLU A 116 -4.30 9.59 15.77
C GLU A 116 -5.21 8.52 16.38
N LYS A 117 -4.62 7.42 16.88
CA LYS A 117 -5.36 6.40 17.63
C LYS A 117 -5.87 6.98 18.95
N GLU A 118 -5.03 7.65 19.73
CA GLU A 118 -5.45 8.29 20.98
C GLU A 118 -6.52 9.35 20.73
N LYS A 119 -6.40 10.16 19.66
CA LYS A 119 -7.44 11.12 19.28
C LYS A 119 -8.77 10.46 18.94
N PHE A 120 -8.75 9.30 18.28
CA PHE A 120 -9.97 8.53 18.02
C PHE A 120 -10.61 8.05 19.33
N PHE A 121 -9.83 7.43 20.22
CA PHE A 121 -10.35 6.91 21.49
C PHE A 121 -10.81 8.02 22.45
N ALA A 122 -10.11 9.16 22.49
CA ALA A 122 -10.52 10.32 23.28
C ALA A 122 -11.85 10.94 22.81
N GLY A 123 -12.31 10.61 21.59
CA GLY A 123 -13.62 10.99 21.08
C GLY A 123 -14.76 10.05 21.50
N LEU A 124 -14.45 8.93 22.17
CA LEU A 124 -15.44 7.96 22.64
C LEU A 124 -15.73 8.16 24.14
N PRO A 125 -16.94 7.86 24.62
CA PRO A 125 -17.24 7.90 26.05
C PRO A 125 -16.39 6.89 26.83
N GLU A 126 -15.81 7.28 27.96
CA GLU A 126 -14.98 6.36 28.75
C GLU A 126 -15.82 5.30 29.48
N ASP A 127 -16.99 5.69 29.98
CA ASP A 127 -17.84 4.86 30.85
C ASP A 127 -19.05 4.23 30.13
N ASP A 128 -19.18 4.42 28.82
CA ASP A 128 -20.32 3.92 28.05
C ASP A 128 -19.93 3.58 26.60
N PHE A 129 -20.79 2.82 25.92
CA PHE A 129 -20.65 2.50 24.50
C PHE A 129 -21.60 3.32 23.64
N LEU A 130 -21.08 3.85 22.53
CA LEU A 130 -21.95 4.35 21.47
C LEU A 130 -22.76 3.19 20.85
N GLU A 131 -23.88 3.50 20.22
CA GLU A 131 -24.72 2.48 19.54
C GLU A 131 -23.92 1.62 18.53
N ALA A 132 -22.98 2.25 17.81
CA ALA A 132 -22.10 1.55 16.88
C ALA A 132 -21.04 0.67 17.60
N GLU A 133 -20.61 1.07 18.79
CA GLU A 133 -19.72 0.26 19.64
C GLU A 133 -20.46 -0.95 20.19
N GLU A 134 -21.66 -0.76 20.73
CA GLU A 134 -22.50 -1.84 21.26
C GLU A 134 -22.86 -2.84 20.15
N SER A 135 -23.21 -2.33 18.96
CA SER A 135 -23.49 -3.18 17.79
C SER A 135 -22.28 -4.02 17.39
N LEU A 136 -21.07 -3.46 17.45
CA LEU A 136 -19.85 -4.20 17.14
C LEU A 136 -19.52 -5.22 18.23
N ARG A 137 -19.63 -4.83 19.50
CA ARG A 137 -19.44 -5.71 20.66
C ARG A 137 -20.37 -6.92 20.58
N ALA A 138 -21.66 -6.70 20.42
CA ALA A 138 -22.67 -7.75 20.32
C ALA A 138 -22.40 -8.70 19.15
N ALA A 139 -22.05 -8.17 17.97
CA ALA A 139 -21.72 -8.99 16.81
C ALA A 139 -20.46 -9.84 17.00
N ILE A 140 -19.45 -9.34 17.72
CA ILE A 140 -18.26 -10.13 18.05
C ILE A 140 -18.60 -11.26 19.03
N LEU A 141 -19.38 -10.98 20.06
CA LEU A 141 -19.79 -12.00 21.04
C LEU A 141 -20.64 -13.09 20.39
N ASP A 142 -21.61 -12.71 19.56
CA ASP A 142 -22.46 -13.64 18.80
C ASP A 142 -21.63 -14.49 17.83
N PHE A 143 -20.66 -13.90 17.13
CA PHE A 143 -19.73 -14.64 16.28
C PHE A 143 -18.91 -15.66 17.06
N LEU A 144 -18.40 -15.30 18.25
CA LEU A 144 -17.62 -16.20 19.09
C LEU A 144 -18.47 -17.33 19.68
N GLU A 145 -19.71 -17.04 20.07
CA GLU A 145 -20.66 -18.04 20.60
C GLU A 145 -21.08 -19.06 19.53
N ASN A 146 -21.27 -18.61 18.30
CA ASN A 146 -21.69 -19.46 17.18
C ASN A 146 -20.51 -20.07 16.38
N TRP A 147 -19.26 -19.83 16.81
CA TRP A 147 -18.09 -20.36 16.11
C TRP A 147 -18.04 -21.88 16.17
N SER A 148 -18.06 -22.52 14.99
CA SER A 148 -18.04 -23.98 14.84
C SER A 148 -16.80 -24.50 14.10
N GLY A 149 -15.86 -23.61 13.77
CA GLY A 149 -14.59 -23.97 13.13
C GLY A 149 -13.63 -24.69 14.08
N ALA A 150 -12.58 -25.29 13.52
CA ALA A 150 -11.53 -25.91 14.32
C ALA A 150 -10.62 -24.84 14.94
N GLY A 151 -10.47 -24.87 16.26
CA GLY A 151 -9.58 -23.96 16.99
C GLY A 151 -10.19 -22.58 17.28
N THR A 152 -9.36 -21.65 17.75
CA THR A 152 -9.76 -20.28 18.05
C THR A 152 -9.99 -19.49 16.75
N PRO A 153 -11.11 -18.77 16.59
CA PRO A 153 -11.35 -17.99 15.38
C PRO A 153 -10.32 -16.88 15.22
N THR A 154 -9.95 -16.59 13.97
CA THR A 154 -9.07 -15.47 13.63
C THR A 154 -9.88 -14.21 13.32
N LEU A 155 -9.22 -13.05 13.34
CA LEU A 155 -9.81 -11.80 12.84
C LEU A 155 -10.13 -11.87 11.33
N GLY A 156 -9.50 -12.80 10.59
CA GLY A 156 -9.84 -13.09 9.21
C GLY A 156 -11.19 -13.80 9.08
N ASP A 157 -11.45 -14.79 9.94
CA ASP A 157 -12.72 -15.52 9.98
C ASP A 157 -13.88 -14.59 10.37
N ALA A 158 -13.64 -13.72 11.36
CA ALA A 158 -14.58 -12.68 11.77
C ALA A 158 -14.94 -11.72 10.61
N ALA A 159 -14.02 -11.47 9.67
CA ALA A 159 -14.28 -10.60 8.53
C ALA A 159 -15.21 -11.25 7.47
N SER A 160 -15.38 -12.57 7.51
CA SER A 160 -16.32 -13.30 6.67
C SER A 160 -17.75 -13.32 7.25
N ASP A 161 -17.93 -12.96 8.51
CA ASP A 161 -19.26 -12.80 9.12
C ASP A 161 -19.93 -11.49 8.65
N GLU A 162 -21.15 -11.58 8.14
CA GLU A 162 -21.85 -10.42 7.56
C GLU A 162 -22.26 -9.37 8.59
N LEU A 163 -22.70 -9.81 9.78
CA LEU A 163 -23.17 -8.93 10.85
C LEU A 163 -21.99 -8.18 11.47
N LEU A 164 -20.93 -8.89 11.81
CA LEU A 164 -19.68 -8.35 12.29
C LEU A 164 -19.05 -7.43 11.24
N GLY A 165 -19.03 -7.84 9.97
CA GLY A 165 -18.55 -7.01 8.87
C GLY A 165 -19.33 -5.70 8.70
N LYS A 166 -20.65 -5.72 8.90
CA LYS A 166 -21.50 -4.51 8.87
C LYS A 166 -21.22 -3.61 10.07
N ALA A 167 -21.22 -4.15 11.28
CA ALA A 167 -20.96 -3.40 12.51
C ALA A 167 -19.55 -2.78 12.50
N ARG A 168 -18.55 -3.54 12.04
CA ARG A 168 -17.18 -3.07 11.87
C ARG A 168 -17.12 -1.87 10.93
N ARG A 169 -17.79 -1.91 9.78
CA ARG A 169 -17.76 -0.79 8.81
C ARG A 169 -18.47 0.46 9.34
N ALA A 170 -19.45 0.31 10.23
CA ALA A 170 -20.13 1.42 10.87
C ALA A 170 -19.22 2.15 11.88
N LEU A 171 -18.49 1.41 12.71
CA LEU A 171 -17.61 1.99 13.72
C LEU A 171 -16.19 2.32 13.21
N LEU A 172 -15.61 1.41 12.43
CA LEU A 172 -14.24 1.44 11.91
C LEU A 172 -14.27 1.46 10.37
N PRO A 173 -14.71 2.57 9.74
CA PRO A 173 -14.76 2.69 8.29
C PRO A 173 -13.36 2.63 7.66
N LYS A 174 -13.31 2.44 6.34
CA LYS A 174 -12.04 2.39 5.60
C LYS A 174 -11.21 3.65 5.84
N GLY A 175 -9.94 3.48 6.18
CA GLY A 175 -9.04 4.59 6.51
C GLY A 175 -9.12 5.05 7.97
N CYS A 176 -9.93 4.40 8.81
CA CYS A 176 -9.91 4.63 10.25
C CYS A 176 -8.50 4.35 10.83
N PRO A 177 -7.96 5.23 11.69
CA PRO A 177 -6.62 5.06 12.27
C PRO A 177 -6.51 3.85 13.22
N VAL A 178 -7.64 3.32 13.70
CA VAL A 178 -7.74 2.23 14.69
C VAL A 178 -8.17 0.93 14.01
N SER A 179 -7.45 -0.17 14.29
CA SER A 179 -7.82 -1.51 13.80
C SER A 179 -8.90 -2.14 14.67
N LEU A 180 -9.57 -3.18 14.16
CA LEU A 180 -10.48 -3.98 14.96
C LEU A 180 -9.79 -4.55 16.21
N ARG A 181 -8.54 -4.99 16.08
CA ARG A 181 -7.74 -5.48 17.22
C ARG A 181 -7.51 -4.41 18.27
N ASP A 182 -7.02 -3.23 17.85
CA ASP A 182 -6.77 -2.11 18.76
C ASP A 182 -8.05 -1.74 19.53
N TRP A 183 -9.20 -1.73 18.85
CA TRP A 183 -10.48 -1.45 19.47
C TRP A 183 -10.89 -2.54 20.47
N ILE A 184 -10.79 -3.83 20.10
CA ILE A 184 -11.08 -4.95 21.01
C ILE A 184 -10.24 -4.83 22.27
N ASP A 185 -8.92 -4.73 22.13
CA ASP A 185 -7.98 -4.70 23.25
C ASP A 185 -8.23 -3.50 24.17
N ARG A 186 -8.61 -2.34 23.62
CA ARG A 186 -8.80 -1.09 24.38
C ARG A 186 -10.17 -0.98 25.05
N ARG A 187 -11.23 -1.48 24.39
CA ARG A 187 -12.62 -1.20 24.78
C ARG A 187 -13.31 -2.40 25.43
N ILE A 188 -13.02 -3.61 24.97
CA ILE A 188 -13.62 -4.85 25.47
C ILE A 188 -12.55 -5.90 25.84
N GLY A 189 -11.32 -5.45 26.12
CA GLY A 189 -10.20 -6.33 26.49
C GLY A 189 -10.39 -7.08 27.82
N GLY A 190 -11.38 -6.69 28.62
CA GLY A 190 -11.83 -7.44 29.80
C GLY A 190 -12.78 -8.60 29.47
N GLU A 191 -13.39 -8.60 28.29
CA GLU A 191 -14.34 -9.62 27.83
C GLU A 191 -13.70 -10.57 26.80
N ILE A 192 -12.82 -10.03 25.96
CA ILE A 192 -12.21 -10.74 24.83
C ILE A 192 -10.71 -10.49 24.82
N GLU A 193 -9.94 -11.57 24.67
CA GLU A 193 -8.48 -11.50 24.53
C GLU A 193 -8.06 -11.74 23.08
N THR A 194 -7.29 -10.83 22.48
CA THR A 194 -6.64 -11.08 21.20
C THR A 194 -5.20 -11.56 21.38
N ARG A 195 -4.83 -12.66 20.71
CA ARG A 195 -3.47 -13.21 20.75
C ARG A 195 -2.86 -13.22 19.35
N ALA A 196 -1.59 -12.85 19.27
CA ALA A 196 -0.80 -13.09 18.06
C ALA A 196 -0.37 -14.57 18.07
N GLU A 197 -0.60 -15.27 16.96
CA GLU A 197 -0.02 -16.59 16.73
C GLU A 197 1.51 -16.45 16.75
N ARG A 198 2.18 -17.22 17.61
CA ARG A 198 3.65 -17.21 17.75
C ARG A 198 4.29 -18.15 16.76
#